data_AF-A0A1Q6ECL2-F1
#
_entry.id   AF-A0A1Q6ECL2-F1
#
_cell.length_a   1.000
_cell.length_b   1.000
_cell.length_c   1.000
_cell.angle_alpha   90.00
_cell.angle_beta   90.00
_cell.angle_gamma   90.00
#
_symmetry.space_group_name_H-M   'P 1'
#
loop_
_entity.id
_entity.type
_entity.pdbx_description
1 polymer ?
#
loop_
_entity_poly.entity_id
_entity_poly.type
_entity_poly.pdbx_seq_one_letter_code
_entity_poly.pdbx_strand_id
1 'polypeptide(L)' 'MKQFLDIIDPEQLGLLSVAFRKMGITFSKAMAAKIVGGEYRLEKLVSEGKIRVEKPTAKQNGKWFCDGGDVIIHLKF' A
#
# COMPACT_ATOMS: atom_id res chain seq x y z
N MET A 1 4.50 -19.98 6.37
CA MET A 1 3.94 -18.77 5.73
C MET A 1 2.56 -18.39 6.26
N LYS A 2 1.58 -19.32 6.34
CA LYS A 2 0.28 -19.07 7.02
C LYS A 2 0.43 -18.49 8.44
N GLN A 3 1.38 -19.05 9.19
CA GLN A 3 1.68 -18.69 10.58
C GLN A 3 2.11 -17.23 10.81
N PHE A 4 2.59 -16.49 9.80
CA PHE A 4 2.97 -15.06 9.97
C PHE A 4 1.77 -14.12 9.83
N LEU A 5 0.83 -14.46 8.94
CA LEU A 5 -0.43 -13.73 8.77
C LEU A 5 -1.39 -14.00 9.94
N ASP A 6 -1.31 -15.18 10.55
CA ASP A 6 -2.06 -15.52 11.78
C ASP A 6 -1.56 -14.75 13.02
N ILE A 7 -0.37 -14.11 12.96
CA ILE A 7 0.21 -13.31 14.05
C ILE A 7 -0.22 -11.83 13.98
N ILE A 8 -0.57 -11.34 12.79
CA ILE A 8 -0.95 -9.93 12.61
C ILE A 8 -2.46 -9.84 12.76
N ASP A 9 -2.91 -9.55 13.99
CA ASP A 9 -4.31 -9.20 14.27
C ASP A 9 -4.73 -8.01 13.38
N PRO A 10 -5.92 -8.05 12.74
CA PRO A 10 -6.51 -6.91 12.03
C PRO A 10 -6.41 -5.57 12.78
N GLU A 11 -6.48 -5.57 14.12
CA GLU A 11 -6.34 -4.37 14.94
C GLU A 11 -4.93 -3.77 14.87
N GLN A 12 -3.89 -4.61 14.90
CA GLN A 12 -2.49 -4.18 14.76
C GLN A 12 -2.22 -3.60 13.37
N LEU A 13 -2.84 -4.19 12.34
CA LEU A 13 -2.76 -3.68 10.98
C LEU A 13 -3.44 -2.30 10.85
N GLY A 14 -4.56 -2.10 11.56
CA GLY A 14 -5.24 -0.81 11.66
C GLY A 14 -4.37 0.26 12.31
N LEU A 15 -3.71 -0.05 13.44
CA LEU A 15 -2.82 0.89 14.12
C LEU A 15 -1.63 1.29 13.25
N LEU A 16 -0.99 0.31 12.59
CA LEU A 16 0.10 0.55 11.64
C LEU A 16 -0.35 1.45 10.47
N SER A 17 -1.56 1.21 9.95
CA SER A 17 -2.12 2.03 8.88
C SER A 17 -2.23 3.50 9.29
N VAL A 18 -2.82 3.76 10.46
CA VAL A 18 -2.98 5.12 10.99
C VAL A 18 -1.62 5.76 11.26
N ALA A 19 -0.68 5.03 11.86
CA ALA A 19 0.66 5.52 12.15
C ALA A 19 1.41 5.92 10.87
N PHE A 20 1.42 5.05 9.86
CA PHE A 20 2.14 5.28 8.60
C PHE A 20 1.59 6.51 7.87
N ARG A 21 0.27 6.62 7.81
CA ARG A 21 -0.40 7.78 7.23
C ARG A 21 -0.08 9.06 7.97
N LYS A 22 -0.13 9.06 9.30
CA LYS A 22 0.18 10.24 10.13
C LYS A 22 1.63 10.68 9.99
N MET A 23 2.54 9.74 9.76
CA MET A 23 3.96 9.99 9.51
C MET A 23 4.27 10.38 8.05
N GLY A 24 3.29 10.39 7.15
CA GLY A 24 3.50 10.69 5.74
C GLY A 24 4.34 9.64 5.01
N ILE A 25 4.35 8.39 5.51
CA ILE A 25 5.11 7.30 4.88
C ILE A 25 4.46 6.97 3.54
N THR A 26 5.29 6.88 2.51
CA THR A 26 4.87 6.47 1.16
C THR A 26 5.76 5.36 0.62
N PHE A 27 5.20 4.57 -0.30
CA PHE A 27 5.92 3.53 -1.02
C PHE A 27 6.00 3.85 -2.51
N SER A 28 7.11 3.47 -3.14
CA SER A 28 7.22 3.46 -4.60
C SER A 28 6.26 2.44 -5.22
N LYS A 29 5.91 2.60 -6.50
CA LYS A 29 5.06 1.64 -7.24
C LYS A 29 5.56 0.20 -7.07
N ALA A 30 6.87 -0.02 -7.24
CA ALA A 30 7.48 -1.33 -7.15
C ALA A 30 7.38 -1.94 -5.74
N MET A 31 7.60 -1.14 -4.69
CA MET A 31 7.48 -1.62 -3.32
C MET A 31 6.01 -1.90 -2.95
N ALA A 32 5.11 -0.97 -3.27
CA ALA A 32 3.68 -1.13 -3.03
C ALA A 32 3.13 -2.37 -3.76
N ALA A 33 3.52 -2.59 -5.02
CA ALA A 33 3.12 -3.75 -5.79
C ALA A 33 3.57 -5.06 -5.11
N LYS A 34 4.80 -5.13 -4.61
CA LYS A 34 5.28 -6.31 -3.87
C LYS A 34 4.45 -6.56 -2.61
N ILE A 35 4.11 -5.51 -1.86
CA ILE A 35 3.37 -5.63 -0.59
C ILE A 35 1.92 -6.08 -0.81
N VAL A 36 1.24 -5.54 -1.83
CA VAL A 36 -0.19 -5.85 -2.06
C VAL A 36 -0.41 -7.10 -2.91
N GLY A 37 0.66 -7.78 -3.34
CA GLY A 37 0.60 -9.04 -4.10
C GLY A 37 0.57 -8.89 -5.63
N GLY A 38 1.09 -7.78 -6.18
CA GLY A 38 1.36 -7.58 -7.60
C GLY A 38 0.98 -6.21 -8.14
N GLU A 39 1.54 -5.85 -9.30
CA GLU A 39 1.30 -4.54 -9.95
C GLU A 39 -0.14 -4.38 -10.43
N TYR A 40 -0.71 -5.39 -11.09
CA TYR A 40 -2.11 -5.37 -11.52
C TYR A 40 -3.08 -5.14 -10.34
N ARG A 41 -2.80 -5.78 -9.20
CA ARG A 41 -3.61 -5.61 -7.99
C ARG A 41 -3.44 -4.21 -7.40
N LEU A 42 -2.22 -3.69 -7.35
CA LEU A 42 -1.97 -2.31 -6.95
C LEU A 42 -2.77 -1.32 -7.81
N GLU A 43 -2.66 -1.44 -9.14
CA GLU A 43 -3.35 -0.54 -10.07
C GLU A 43 -4.86 -0.60 -9.92
N LYS A 44 -5.42 -1.80 -9.74
CA LYS A 44 -6.84 -1.99 -9.44
C LYS A 44 -7.25 -1.28 -8.15
N LEU A 45 -6.52 -1.48 -7.04
CA LEU A 45 -6.80 -0.83 -5.76
C LEU A 45 -6.73 0.70 -5.85
N VAL A 46 -5.78 1.23 -6.63
CA VAL A 46 -5.65 2.66 -6.88
C VAL A 46 -6.81 3.19 -7.74
N SER A 47 -7.21 2.47 -8.79
CA SER A 47 -8.38 2.84 -9.61
C SER A 47 -9.70 2.80 -8.85
N GLU A 48 -9.80 1.92 -7.84
CA GLU A 48 -10.95 1.81 -6.93
C GLU A 48 -10.90 2.85 -5.80
N GLY A 49 -9.85 3.69 -5.72
CA GLY A 49 -9.69 4.71 -4.68
C GLY A 49 -9.30 4.15 -3.31
N LYS A 50 -8.93 2.86 -3.22
CA LYS A 50 -8.55 2.18 -1.97
C LYS A 50 -7.11 2.45 -1.55
N ILE A 51 -6.25 2.84 -2.50
CA ILE A 51 -4.89 3.30 -2.24
C ILE A 51 -4.73 4.68 -2.87
N ARG A 52 -4.47 5.69 -2.03
CA ARG A 52 -4.14 7.03 -2.48
C ARG A 52 -2.72 7.06 -3.03
N VAL A 53 -2.55 7.75 -4.17
CA VAL A 53 -1.27 7.87 -4.85
C VAL A 53 -1.07 9.31 -5.28
N GLU A 54 0.07 9.88 -4.89
CA GLU A 54 0.55 11.12 -5.49
C GLU A 54 1.44 10.80 -6.70
N LYS A 55 1.18 11.51 -7.79
CA LYS A 55 1.97 11.46 -9.01
C LYS A 55 2.44 12.88 -9.33
N PRO A 56 3.68 13.26 -8.96
CA PRO A 56 4.18 14.62 -9.19
C PRO A 56 4.27 15.01 -10.67
N THR A 57 4.22 14.01 -11.56
CA THR A 57 4.21 14.21 -13.00
C THR A 57 3.13 13.35 -13.63
N ALA A 58 2.37 13.91 -14.57
CA ALA A 58 1.37 13.20 -15.36
C ALA A 58 1.99 12.35 -16.49
N LYS A 59 3.17 11.78 -16.26
CA LYS A 59 3.86 10.92 -17.23
C LYS A 59 3.52 9.45 -16.97
N GLN A 60 3.47 8.65 -18.02
CA GLN A 60 3.16 7.21 -17.94
C GLN A 60 4.14 6.45 -17.02
N ASN A 61 5.42 6.86 -17.02
CA ASN A 61 6.48 6.36 -16.12
C ASN A 61 6.78 7.33 -14.96
N GLY A 62 5.81 8.16 -14.58
CA GLY A 62 5.94 9.07 -13.44
C GLY A 62 6.19 8.29 -12.14
N LYS A 63 6.91 8.91 -11.19
CA LYS A 63 7.08 8.33 -9.85
C LYS A 63 5.73 8.28 -9.14
N TRP A 64 5.44 7.13 -8.53
CA TRP A 64 4.27 6.95 -7.66
C TRP A 64 4.72 7.04 -6.21
N PHE A 65 3.94 7.75 -5.42
CA PHE A 65 4.05 7.79 -3.96
C PHE A 65 2.73 7.27 -3.41
N CYS A 66 2.67 5.96 -3.19
CA CYS A 66 1.49 5.28 -2.65
C CYS A 66 1.43 5.49 -1.13
N ASP A 67 0.28 5.88 -0.61
CA ASP A 67 0.08 6.05 0.84
C ASP A 67 0.40 4.75 1.59
N GLY A 68 1.32 4.84 2.56
CA GLY A 68 1.80 3.68 3.27
C GLY A 68 0.73 3.00 4.12
N GLY A 69 -0.18 3.78 4.69
CA GLY A 69 -1.27 3.24 5.50
C GLY A 69 -2.27 2.44 4.66
N ASP A 70 -2.61 2.95 3.48
CA ASP A 70 -3.51 2.28 2.53
C ASP A 70 -2.87 0.99 1.97
N VAL A 71 -1.56 1.00 1.73
CA VAL A 71 -0.83 -0.18 1.23
C VAL A 71 -0.81 -1.30 2.26
N ILE A 72 -0.54 -0.98 3.55
CA ILE A 72 -0.41 -1.98 4.61
C ILE A 72 -1.74 -2.69 4.90
N ILE A 73 -2.88 -2.00 4.87
CA ILE A 73 -4.19 -2.66 5.08
C ILE A 73 -4.55 -3.66 3.96
N HIS A 74 -3.90 -3.56 2.80
CA HIS A 74 -4.09 -4.46 1.66
C HIS A 74 -2.93 -5.46 1.48
N LEU A 75 -2.05 -5.55 2.47
CA LEU A 75 -0.90 -6.45 2.48
C LEU A 75 -1.33 -7.88 2.15
N LYS A 76 -0.62 -8.48 1.19
CA LYS A 76 -0.88 -9.84 0.71
C LYS A 76 0.42 -10.47 0.22
N PHE A 77 0.81 -11.56 0.88
CA PHE A 77 1.93 -12.42 0.50
C PHE A 77 1.48 -13.59 -0.39
#